data_AF-A0A846AMH3-F1
#
_entry.id   AF-A0A846AMH3-F1
#
_cell.length_a   1.000
_cell.length_b   1.000
_cell.length_c   1.000
_cell.angle_alpha   90.00
_cell.angle_beta   90.00
_cell.angle_gamma   90.00
#
_symmetry.space_group_name_H-M   'P 1'
#
loop_
_entity.id
_entity.type
_entity.pdbx_description
1 polymer ?
#
loop_
_entity_poly.entity_id
_entity_poly.type
_entity_poly.pdbx_seq_one_letter_code
_entity_poly.pdbx_strand_id
1 'polypeptide(L)' 'MTGVFDFFNLPNYQILDYQKLNLDSYPLIKKLLPQKLRDFSQAEIHKLESDLEMTFNWKT' A
#
# COMPACT_ATOMS: atom_id res chain seq x y z
N MET A 1 4.65 -1.23 -11.90
CA MET A 1 4.25 -0.18 -12.85
C MET A 1 3.50 -0.71 -14.06
N THR A 2 3.72 -1.96 -14.48
CA THR A 2 2.99 -2.59 -15.60
C THR A 2 1.47 -2.48 -15.49
N GLY A 3 0.90 -2.77 -14.31
CA GLY A 3 -0.55 -2.65 -14.10
C GLY A 3 -1.14 -1.25 -14.34
N VAL A 4 -0.35 -0.18 -14.20
CA VAL A 4 -0.80 1.19 -14.52
C VAL A 4 -0.87 1.39 -16.03
N PHE A 5 0.14 0.94 -16.78
CA PHE A 5 0.13 1.03 -18.25
C PHE A 5 -0.97 0.16 -18.86
N ASP A 6 -1.16 -1.04 -18.34
CA ASP A 6 -2.21 -1.96 -18.78
C ASP A 6 -3.60 -1.34 -18.58
N PHE A 7 -3.83 -0.68 -17.43
CA PHE A 7 -5.09 0.01 -17.15
C PHE A 7 -5.42 1.10 -18.18
N PHE A 8 -4.41 1.86 -18.63
CA PHE A 8 -4.58 2.91 -19.64
C PHE A 8 -4.44 2.42 -21.09
N ASN A 9 -4.24 1.11 -21.32
CA ASN A 9 -3.93 0.53 -22.62
C ASN A 9 -2.75 1.24 -23.32
N LEU A 10 -1.71 1.58 -22.56
CA LEU A 10 -0.52 2.25 -23.05
C LEU A 10 0.61 1.24 -23.30
N PRO A 11 1.54 1.52 -24.22
CA PRO A 11 2.77 0.77 -24.33
C PRO A 11 3.51 0.77 -22.99
N ASN A 12 4.07 -0.38 -22.60
CA ASN A 12 4.86 -0.50 -21.39
C ASN A 12 6.22 0.20 -21.56
N TYR A 13 6.25 1.50 -21.30
CA TYR A 13 7.48 2.29 -21.35
C TYR A 13 8.41 1.89 -20.21
N GLN A 14 9.70 1.71 -20.51
CA GLN A 14 10.73 1.56 -19.48
C GLN A 14 10.88 2.91 -18.75
N ILE A 15 10.18 3.05 -17.63
CA ILE A 15 10.41 4.15 -16.70
C ILE A 15 11.71 3.85 -15.95
N LEU A 16 12.64 4.80 -15.95
CA LEU A 16 13.85 4.72 -15.14
C LEU A 16 13.45 4.58 -13.67
N ASP A 17 13.99 3.56 -12.99
CA ASP A 17 13.83 3.42 -11.54
C ASP A 17 14.56 4.57 -10.85
N TYR A 18 13.82 5.67 -10.62
CA TYR A 18 14.32 6.76 -9.80
C TYR A 18 14.33 6.30 -8.34
N GLN A 19 15.51 5.97 -7.84
CA GLN A 19 15.75 5.65 -6.43
C GLN A 19 15.71 6.91 -5.55
N LYS A 20 14.61 7.68 -5.59
CA LYS A 20 14.40 8.72 -4.59
C LYS A 20 13.89 8.06 -3.33
N LEU A 21 14.82 7.47 -2.57
CA LEU A 21 14.55 6.89 -1.27
C LEU A 21 14.36 8.03 -0.27
N ASN A 22 13.24 8.01 0.44
CA ASN A 22 13.06 8.91 1.57
C ASN A 22 13.99 8.42 2.68
N LEU A 23 15.02 9.21 3.02
CA LEU A 23 16.00 8.87 4.07
C LEU A 23 15.43 9.05 5.48
N ASP A 24 14.29 9.72 5.59
CA ASP A 24 13.63 9.96 6.85
C ASP A 24 13.08 8.66 7.44
N SER A 25 13.16 8.56 8.76
CA SER A 25 12.58 7.46 9.52
C SER A 25 11.30 7.91 10.20
N TYR A 26 10.34 6.99 10.32
CA TYR A 26 9.18 7.22 11.17
C TYR A 26 9.60 7.19 12.65
N PRO A 27 9.03 8.07 13.49
CA PRO A 27 9.27 8.01 14.92
C PRO A 27 8.75 6.69 15.50
N LEU A 28 9.42 6.21 16.55
CA LEU A 28 8.96 5.04 17.29
C LEU A 28 7.60 5.31 17.92
N ILE A 29 6.65 4.40 17.67
CA ILE A 29 5.33 4.42 18.30
C ILE A 29 5.27 3.41 19.46
N LYS A 30 4.44 3.69 20.46
CA LYS A 30 4.25 2.80 21.62
C LYS A 30 3.85 1.40 21.17
N LYS A 31 4.47 0.35 21.70
CA LYS A 31 4.30 -1.06 21.26
C LYS A 31 2.86 -1.53 21.08
N LEU A 32 1.91 -1.06 21.90
CA LEU A 32 0.50 -1.45 21.84
C LEU A 32 -0.33 -0.65 20.81
N LEU A 33 0.15 0.52 20.40
CA LEU A 33 -0.56 1.40 19.46
C LEU A 33 -0.69 0.80 18.05
N PRO A 34 0.34 0.18 17.43
CA PRO A 34 0.19 -0.43 16.12
C PRO A 34 -0.91 -1.48 16.06
N GLN A 35 -1.01 -2.33 17.10
CA GLN A 35 -2.05 -3.36 17.14
C GLN A 35 -3.44 -2.73 17.23
N LYS A 36 -3.64 -1.76 18.12
CA LYS A 36 -4.92 -1.06 18.26
C LYS A 36 -5.35 -0.37 16.96
N LEU A 37 -4.41 0.24 16.23
CA LEU A 37 -4.70 0.88 14.95
C LEU A 37 -5.09 -0.15 13.88
N ARG A 38 -4.42 -1.32 13.85
CA ARG A 38 -4.79 -2.42 12.95
C ARG A 38 -6.19 -2.95 13.24
N ASP A 39 -6.48 -3.20 14.53
CA ASP A 39 -7.78 -3.70 14.96
C ASP A 39 -8.89 -2.68 14.64
N PHE A 40 -8.61 -1.39 14.86
CA PHE A 40 -9.54 -0.30 14.57
C PHE A 40 -9.91 -0.22 13.08
N SER A 41 -8.93 -0.32 12.18
CA SER A 41 -9.17 -0.16 10.74
C SER A 41 -9.65 -1.43 10.04
N GLN A 42 -9.71 -2.58 10.73
CA GLN A 42 -9.87 -3.88 10.08
C GLN A 42 -11.13 -3.98 9.20
N ALA A 43 -12.25 -3.40 9.65
CA ALA A 43 -13.52 -3.46 8.93
C ALA A 43 -13.45 -2.69 7.60
N GLU A 44 -12.86 -1.50 7.62
CA GLU A 44 -12.68 -0.64 6.46
C GLU A 44 -11.72 -1.26 5.46
N ILE A 45 -10.66 -1.91 5.93
CA ILE A 45 -9.71 -2.66 5.10
C ILE A 45 -10.44 -3.78 4.35
N HIS A 46 -11.23 -4.59 5.08
CA HIS A 46 -11.99 -5.68 4.48
C HIS A 46 -13.01 -5.20 3.46
N LYS A 47 -13.69 -4.08 3.74
CA LYS A 47 -14.62 -3.47 2.78
C LYS A 47 -13.89 -3.03 1.51
N LEU A 48 -12.76 -2.33 1.65
CA LEU A 48 -11.96 -1.87 0.52
C LEU A 48 -11.45 -3.03 -0.35
N GLU A 49 -10.92 -4.08 0.27
CA GLU A 49 -10.43 -5.26 -0.43
C GLU A 49 -11.55 -5.98 -1.20
N SER A 50 -12.76 -6.02 -0.62
CA SER A 50 -13.95 -6.55 -1.29
C SER A 50 -14.39 -5.67 -2.47
N ASP A 51 -14.44 -4.35 -2.28
CA ASP A 51 -14.88 -3.39 -3.31
C ASP A 51 -13.91 -3.37 -4.51
N LEU A 52 -12.63 -3.63 -4.27
CA LEU A 52 -11.57 -3.64 -5.30
C LEU A 52 -11.22 -5.05 -5.81
N GLU A 53 -11.83 -6.09 -5.25
CA GLU A 53 -11.52 -7.50 -5.53
C GLU A 53 -10.00 -7.81 -5.45
N MET A 54 -9.30 -7.14 -4.52
CA MET A 54 -7.84 -7.19 -4.38
C MET A 54 -7.43 -7.18 -2.92
N THR A 55 -6.44 -8.00 -2.57
CA THR A 55 -5.82 -8.04 -1.23
C THR A 55 -4.54 -7.21 -1.19
N PHE A 56 -4.38 -6.32 -0.20
CA PHE A 56 -3.25 -5.39 -0.11
C PHE A 56 -2.20 -5.76 0.97
N ASN A 57 -2.35 -6.91 1.64
CA ASN A 57 -1.40 -7.43 2.64
C ASN A 57 -1.10 -6.48 3.81
N TRP A 58 -2.07 -5.69 4.26
CA TRP A 58 -1.89 -4.71 5.34
C TRP A 58 -1.74 -5.31 6.76
N LYS A 59 -1.73 -6.65 6.89
CA LYS A 59 -1.67 -7.38 8.16
C LYS A 59 -0.26 -7.83 8.61
N THR A 60 0.79 -7.53 7.83
CA THR A 60 2.19 -7.85 8.16
C THR A 60 2.82 -6.98 9.24
#